data_AF-A0A7S3MTU4-F1
#
_entry.id   AF-A0A7S3MTU4-F1
#
_cell.length_a   1.000
_cell.length_b   1.000
_cell.length_c   1.000
_cell.angle_alpha   90.00
_cell.angle_beta   90.00
_cell.angle_gamma   90.00
#
_symmetry.space_group_name_H-M   'P 1'
#
loop_
_entity.id
_entity.type
_entity.pdbx_description
1 polymer ?
#
loop_
_entity_poly.entity_id
_entity_poly.type
_entity_poly.pdbx_seq_one_letter_code
_entity_poly.pdbx_strand_id
1 'polypeptide(L)'
;MLLTLINDLLDLAKQQKFTFQFNLSFFDLVNASKNAFKTLEFLAKTKQIRTIVDHDPAQSELLQRIFGDENRFEQIFLNLVSNALKFTNQDGTVRIGLSCSLLDPITDAAKIRKAKLSLENNEIFEKVSGNSNFNFLSVSIRVSDTGRGISPEGLQ
;
A
#
# COMPACT_ATOMS: atom_id res chain seq x y z
N MET A 1 -5.80 12.96 -10.33
CA MET A 1 -5.99 11.74 -11.13
C MET A 1 -7.07 10.89 -10.46
N LEU A 2 -8.27 11.48 -10.28
CA LEU A 2 -9.47 10.80 -9.74
C LEU A 2 -10.43 10.64 -10.92
N LEU A 3 -10.02 9.82 -11.89
CA LEU A 3 -10.83 9.48 -13.07
C LEU A 3 -10.46 8.11 -13.62
N THR A 4 -9.29 7.56 -13.30
CA THR A 4 -8.95 6.16 -13.63
C THR A 4 -9.73 5.16 -12.78
N LEU A 5 -9.96 5.47 -11.50
CA LEU A 5 -10.76 4.61 -10.61
C LEU A 5 -12.24 4.48 -11.02
N ILE A 6 -12.80 5.50 -11.68
CA ILE A 6 -14.21 5.44 -12.12
C ILE A 6 -14.35 4.57 -13.38
N ASN A 7 -13.36 4.61 -14.28
CA ASN A 7 -13.35 3.71 -15.44
C ASN A 7 -13.13 2.25 -15.03
N ASP A 8 -12.25 1.99 -14.05
CA ASP A 8 -12.03 0.64 -13.54
C ASP A 8 -13.27 0.07 -12.79
N LEU A 9 -14.10 0.94 -12.18
CA LEU A 9 -15.34 0.52 -11.52
C LEU A 9 -16.46 0.17 -12.52
N LEU A 10 -16.50 0.83 -13.68
CA LEU A 10 -17.47 0.57 -14.75
C LEU A 10 -17.17 -0.72 -15.52
N ASP A 11 -15.91 -1.13 -15.62
CA ASP A 11 -15.52 -2.43 -16.21
C ASP A 11 -15.79 -3.63 -15.28
N LEU A 12 -15.94 -3.40 -13.96
CA LEU A 12 -16.22 -4.47 -12.98
C LEU A 12 -17.68 -4.97 -13.00
N ALA A 13 -18.62 -4.25 -13.61
CA ALA A 13 -20.04 -4.57 -13.54
C ALA A 13 -20.55 -5.53 -14.62
N LYS A 14 -19.70 -5.93 -15.59
CA LYS A 14 -20.16 -6.59 -16.84
C LYS A 14 -19.72 -8.04 -17.05
N GLN A 15 -19.51 -8.80 -15.97
CA GLN A 15 -19.17 -10.22 -16.02
C GLN A 15 -17.72 -10.48 -16.44
N GLN A 16 -16.96 -11.22 -15.63
CA GLN A 16 -16.10 -12.35 -16.03
C GLN A 16 -15.22 -12.77 -14.85
N LYS A 17 -15.03 -14.08 -14.70
CA LYS A 17 -14.02 -14.68 -13.82
C LYS A 17 -12.63 -14.23 -14.29
N PHE A 18 -12.21 -13.04 -13.92
CA PHE A 18 -10.80 -12.69 -13.96
C PHE A 18 -10.14 -13.48 -12.84
N THR A 19 -9.45 -14.57 -13.19
CA THR A 19 -8.32 -15.02 -12.38
C THR A 19 -7.35 -13.85 -12.33
N PHE A 20 -7.47 -12.99 -11.33
CA PHE A 20 -6.47 -11.98 -11.02
C PHE A 20 -5.16 -12.70 -10.80
N GLN A 21 -4.28 -12.69 -11.80
CA GLN A 21 -2.93 -13.22 -11.67
C GLN A 21 -2.13 -12.21 -10.85
N PHE A 22 -1.91 -12.54 -9.57
CA PHE A 22 -0.96 -11.82 -8.74
C PHE A 22 0.45 -12.25 -9.10
N ASN A 23 1.32 -11.29 -9.34
CA ASN A 23 2.75 -11.57 -9.50
C ASN A 23 3.44 -11.44 -8.13
N LEU A 24 3.27 -12.47 -7.29
CA LEU A 24 3.77 -12.46 -5.92
C LEU A 24 5.28 -12.68 -5.89
N SER A 25 6.01 -11.75 -5.28
CA SER A 25 7.44 -11.85 -5.04
C SER A 25 7.83 -11.10 -3.77
N PHE A 26 9.08 -11.27 -3.31
CA PHE A 26 9.62 -10.41 -2.27
C PHE A 26 10.02 -9.06 -2.86
N PHE A 27 9.58 -7.98 -2.24
CA PHE A 27 9.95 -6.62 -2.63
C PHE A 27 10.25 -5.74 -1.41
N ASP A 28 10.94 -4.64 -1.68
CA ASP A 28 11.34 -3.66 -0.68
C ASP A 28 10.28 -2.55 -0.57
N LEU A 29 9.50 -2.61 0.51
CA LEU A 29 8.41 -1.68 0.75
C LEU A 29 8.91 -0.25 0.99
N VAL A 30 10.10 -0.10 1.58
CA VAL A 30 10.71 1.21 1.84
C VAL A 30 11.09 1.86 0.52
N ASN A 31 11.72 1.10 -0.39
CA ASN A 31 12.10 1.60 -1.70
C ASN A 31 10.88 1.84 -2.59
N ALA A 32 9.89 0.95 -2.61
CA ALA A 32 8.62 1.19 -3.33
C ALA A 32 7.93 2.48 -2.84
N SER A 33 7.96 2.73 -1.52
CA SER A 33 7.41 3.96 -0.94
C SER A 33 8.19 5.23 -1.34
N LYS A 34 9.53 5.15 -1.41
CA LYS A 34 10.37 6.25 -1.90
C LYS A 34 10.17 6.50 -3.40
N ASN A 35 10.01 5.43 -4.18
CA ASN A 35 9.75 5.51 -5.62
C ASN A 35 8.45 6.27 -5.90
N ALA A 36 7.41 6.10 -5.08
CA ALA A 36 6.18 6.87 -5.22
C ALA A 36 6.41 8.39 -5.14
N PHE A 37 7.23 8.86 -4.19
CA PHE A 37 7.62 10.27 -4.12
C PHE A 37 8.51 10.70 -5.28
N LYS A 38 9.44 9.85 -5.72
CA LYS A 38 10.32 10.14 -6.86
C LYS A 38 9.52 10.32 -8.15
N THR A 39 8.54 9.46 -8.41
CA THR A 39 7.64 9.55 -9.57
C THR A 39 6.81 10.84 -9.56
N LEU A 40 6.45 11.32 -8.37
CA LEU A 40 5.63 12.53 -8.18
C LEU A 40 6.44 13.75 -7.75
N GLU A 41 7.76 13.73 -7.95
CA GLU A 41 8.68 14.75 -7.43
C GLU A 41 8.33 16.15 -7.96
N PHE A 42 7.88 16.25 -9.21
CA PHE A 42 7.44 17.51 -9.81
C PHE A 42 6.30 18.17 -9.03
N LEU A 43 5.31 17.39 -8.55
CA LEU A 43 4.19 17.92 -7.76
C LEU A 43 4.65 18.44 -6.41
N ALA A 44 5.58 17.71 -5.76
CA ALA A 44 6.17 18.13 -4.50
C ALA A 44 6.99 19.42 -4.66
N LYS A 45 7.88 19.47 -5.67
CA LYS A 45 8.75 20.63 -5.95
C LYS A 45 7.96 21.89 -6.31
N THR A 46 6.93 21.78 -7.14
CA THR A 46 6.11 22.93 -7.57
C THR A 46 5.49 23.68 -6.38
N LYS A 47 5.13 22.94 -5.32
CA LYS A 47 4.55 23.50 -4.09
C LYS A 47 5.54 23.55 -2.91
N GLN A 48 6.82 23.26 -3.14
CA GLN A 48 7.83 23.17 -2.07
C GLN A 48 7.41 22.26 -0.90
N ILE A 49 6.66 21.19 -1.19
CA ILE A 49 6.19 20.25 -0.16
C ILE A 49 7.36 19.37 0.27
N ARG A 50 7.54 19.26 1.59
CA ARG A 50 8.49 18.31 2.19
C ARG A 50 7.92 16.89 2.13
N THR A 51 8.67 15.96 1.56
CA THR A 51 8.32 14.54 1.54
C THR A 51 9.17 13.76 2.54
N ILE A 52 8.54 12.88 3.33
CA ILE A 52 9.23 12.11 4.38
C ILE A 52 8.79 10.65 4.29
N VAL A 53 9.75 9.71 4.28
CA VAL A 53 9.49 8.28 4.49
C VAL A 53 10.14 7.91 5.81
N ASP A 54 9.34 7.40 6.74
CA ASP A 54 9.74 7.12 8.12
C ASP A 54 9.36 5.70 8.53
N HIS A 55 10.27 5.03 9.23
CA HIS A 55 10.09 3.70 9.77
C HIS A 55 11.10 3.47 10.90
N ASP A 56 10.77 2.55 11.81
CA ASP A 56 11.71 2.11 12.84
C ASP A 56 12.89 1.35 12.18
N PRO A 57 14.15 1.80 12.37
CA PRO A 57 15.32 1.11 11.83
C PRO A 57 15.41 -0.36 12.26
N ALA A 58 14.91 -0.71 13.45
CA ALA A 58 14.87 -2.09 13.91
C ALA A 58 13.98 -3.00 13.05
N GLN A 59 13.08 -2.42 12.27
CA GLN A 59 12.16 -3.13 11.37
C GLN A 59 12.62 -3.09 9.90
N SER A 60 13.77 -2.48 9.60
CA SER A 60 14.18 -2.23 8.21
C SER A 60 14.34 -3.53 7.41
N GLU A 61 14.92 -4.58 8.00
CA GLU A 61 15.09 -5.87 7.33
C GLU A 61 13.75 -6.53 6.95
N LEU A 62 12.75 -6.44 7.84
CA LEU A 62 11.41 -6.98 7.59
C LEU A 62 10.70 -6.18 6.49
N LEU A 63 10.78 -4.85 6.54
CA LEU A 63 10.16 -3.97 5.54
C LEU A 63 10.81 -4.08 4.15
N GLN A 64 12.07 -4.53 4.07
CA GLN A 64 12.76 -4.79 2.81
C GLN A 64 12.40 -6.14 2.17
N ARG A 65 11.68 -7.02 2.89
CA ARG A 65 11.33 -8.38 2.44
C ARG A 65 9.85 -8.67 2.61
N ILE A 66 9.00 -7.81 2.04
CA ILE A 66 7.55 -8.04 2.03
C ILE A 66 7.18 -8.95 0.87
N PHE A 67 6.39 -9.99 1.13
CA PHE A 67 5.86 -10.87 0.10
C PHE A 67 4.53 -10.33 -0.43
N GLY A 68 4.48 -9.98 -1.72
CA GLY A 68 3.29 -9.39 -2.34
C GLY A 68 3.49 -9.06 -3.82
N ASP A 69 2.50 -8.39 -4.41
CA ASP A 69 2.59 -7.87 -5.77
C ASP A 69 3.02 -6.40 -5.73
N GLU A 70 4.31 -6.16 -6.02
CA GLU A 70 4.92 -4.82 -6.00
C GLU A 70 4.21 -3.86 -6.95
N ASN A 71 3.88 -4.29 -8.18
CA ASN A 71 3.25 -3.44 -9.18
C ASN A 71 1.87 -2.96 -8.72
N ARG A 72 1.09 -3.87 -8.13
CA ARG A 72 -0.23 -3.53 -7.56
C ARG A 72 -0.10 -2.61 -6.37
N PHE A 73 0.88 -2.85 -5.51
CA PHE A 73 1.20 -1.95 -4.41
C PHE A 73 1.52 -0.54 -4.93
N GLU A 74 2.47 -0.41 -5.85
CA GLU A 74 2.87 0.87 -6.44
C GLU A 74 1.69 1.60 -7.07
N GLN A 75 0.82 0.91 -7.80
CA GLN A 75 -0.37 1.50 -8.42
C GLN A 75 -1.31 2.13 -7.38
N ILE A 76 -1.65 1.38 -6.31
CA ILE A 76 -2.50 1.87 -5.22
C ILE A 76 -1.80 3.04 -4.51
N PHE A 77 -0.50 2.89 -4.25
CA PHE A 77 0.23 3.81 -3.43
C PHE A 77 0.51 5.15 -4.12
N LEU A 78 0.81 5.14 -5.42
CA LEU A 78 0.93 6.34 -6.24
C LEU A 78 -0.35 7.18 -6.22
N ASN A 79 -1.52 6.54 -6.23
CA ASN A 79 -2.80 7.26 -6.13
C ASN A 79 -2.93 7.98 -4.77
N LEU A 80 -2.65 7.28 -3.67
CA LEU A 80 -2.71 7.85 -2.32
C LEU A 80 -1.72 9.03 -2.16
N VAL A 81 -0.47 8.84 -2.57
CA VAL A 81 0.58 9.88 -2.47
C VAL A 81 0.27 11.06 -3.39
N SER A 82 -0.23 10.81 -4.61
CA SER A 82 -0.70 11.87 -5.52
C SER A 82 -1.79 12.71 -4.88
N ASN A 83 -2.76 12.08 -4.20
CA ASN A 83 -3.83 12.80 -3.54
C ASN A 83 -3.28 13.66 -2.39
N ALA A 84 -2.41 13.10 -1.55
CA ALA A 84 -1.76 13.86 -0.49
C ALA A 84 -1.03 15.11 -1.03
N LEU A 85 -0.19 14.95 -2.07
CA LEU A 85 0.53 16.07 -2.70
C LEU A 85 -0.41 17.10 -3.36
N LYS A 86 -1.51 16.64 -3.97
CA LYS A 86 -2.51 17.52 -4.60
C LYS A 86 -3.20 18.42 -3.59
N PHE A 87 -3.54 17.91 -2.41
CA PHE A 87 -4.32 18.65 -1.40
C PHE A 87 -3.47 19.28 -0.29
N THR A 88 -2.18 19.00 -0.28
CA THR A 88 -1.22 19.74 0.56
C THR A 88 -0.98 21.14 -0.03
N ASN A 89 -0.97 22.14 0.84
CA ASN A 89 -0.66 23.53 0.50
C ASN A 89 0.84 23.71 0.24
N GLN A 90 1.22 24.88 -0.28
CA GLN A 90 2.62 25.25 -0.42
C GLN A 90 3.34 25.18 0.93
N ASP A 91 4.61 24.76 0.92
CA ASP A 91 5.48 24.60 2.10
C ASP A 91 4.99 23.57 3.13
N GLY A 92 3.98 22.77 2.76
CA GLY A 92 3.44 21.70 3.59
C GLY A 92 4.32 20.46 3.67
N THR A 93 3.83 19.42 4.34
CA THR A 93 4.54 18.15 4.48
C THR A 93 3.62 16.97 4.16
N VAL A 94 4.15 16.00 3.41
CA VAL A 94 3.55 14.67 3.24
C VAL A 94 4.51 13.63 3.82
N ARG A 95 4.02 12.79 4.72
CA ARG A 95 4.78 11.73 5.39
C ARG A 95 4.17 10.36 5.08
N ILE A 96 5.05 9.41 4.83
CA ILE A 96 4.77 7.99 4.74
C ILE A 96 5.38 7.32 5.96
N GLY A 97 4.54 6.76 6.83
CA GLY A 97 4.96 5.95 7.97
C GLY A 97 4.79 4.47 7.65
N LEU A 98 5.85 3.69 7.87
CA LEU A 98 5.84 2.24 7.70
C LEU A 98 6.14 1.58 9.04
N SER A 99 5.39 0.53 9.34
CA SER A 99 5.65 -0.34 10.49
C SER A 99 5.19 -1.75 10.20
N CYS A 100 5.80 -2.72 10.86
CA CYS A 100 5.38 -4.09 10.81
C CYS A 100 5.42 -4.74 12.19
N SER A 101 4.50 -5.67 12.43
CA SER A 101 4.49 -6.50 13.64
C SER A 101 4.11 -7.93 13.30
N LEU A 102 4.75 -8.89 13.95
CA LEU A 102 4.31 -10.28 13.88
C LEU A 102 2.93 -10.38 14.52
N LEU A 103 2.00 -11.06 13.85
CA LEU A 103 0.69 -11.36 14.40
C LEU A 103 0.80 -12.51 15.39
N ASP A 104 0.20 -12.31 16.56
CA ASP A 104 0.13 -13.37 17.57
C ASP A 104 -1.00 -14.36 17.19
N PRO A 105 -0.74 -15.68 17.12
CA PRO A 105 -1.73 -16.67 16.69
C PRO A 105 -3.02 -16.67 17.53
N ILE A 106 -2.93 -16.29 18.80
CA ILE A 106 -4.03 -16.31 19.75
C ILE A 106 -4.75 -14.96 19.72
N THR A 107 -4.00 -13.88 19.85
CA THR A 107 -4.52 -12.52 20.00
C THR A 107 -5.02 -11.93 18.68
N ASP A 108 -4.39 -12.31 17.55
CA ASP A 108 -4.73 -11.85 16.20
C ASP A 108 -5.43 -12.94 15.36
N ALA A 109 -5.99 -13.97 16.00
CA ALA A 109 -6.64 -15.11 15.34
C ALA A 109 -7.65 -14.69 14.26
N ALA A 110 -8.41 -13.61 14.49
CA ALA A 110 -9.37 -13.09 13.51
C ALA A 110 -8.69 -12.52 12.24
N LYS A 111 -7.60 -11.75 12.39
CA LYS A 111 -6.83 -11.21 11.26
C LYS A 111 -6.16 -12.34 10.48
N ILE A 112 -5.60 -13.31 11.20
CA ILE A 112 -4.97 -14.50 10.62
C ILE A 112 -5.99 -15.32 9.84
N ARG A 113 -7.19 -15.57 10.40
CA ARG A 113 -8.27 -16.29 9.71
C ARG A 113 -8.70 -15.57 8.43
N LYS A 114 -8.86 -14.25 8.47
CA LYS A 114 -9.22 -13.45 7.29
C LYS A 114 -8.13 -13.53 6.21
N ALA A 115 -6.86 -13.43 6.60
CA ALA A 115 -5.73 -13.57 5.68
C ALA A 115 -5.70 -14.97 5.04
N LYS A 116 -5.90 -16.04 5.82
CA LYS A 116 -5.97 -17.42 5.31
C LYS A 116 -7.10 -17.62 4.30
N LEU A 117 -8.32 -17.15 4.59
CA LEU A 117 -9.46 -17.21 3.67
C LEU A 117 -9.19 -16.53 2.32
N SER A 118 -8.45 -15.42 2.33
CA SER A 118 -8.04 -14.72 1.10
C SER A 118 -6.96 -15.47 0.29
N LEU A 119 -6.27 -16.43 0.90
CA LEU A 119 -5.17 -17.20 0.32
C LEU A 119 -5.55 -18.63 -0.08
N GLU A 120 -6.68 -19.17 0.40
CA GLU A 120 -7.15 -20.54 0.14
C GLU A 120 -7.33 -20.86 -1.36
N ASN A 121 -7.45 -19.86 -2.24
CA ASN A 121 -7.54 -20.05 -3.69
C ASN A 121 -6.19 -19.87 -4.42
N ASN A 122 -5.05 -19.87 -3.71
CA ASN A 122 -3.75 -19.55 -4.29
C ASN A 122 -2.79 -20.74 -4.15
N GLU A 123 -2.40 -21.35 -5.28
CA GLU A 123 -1.48 -22.50 -5.35
C GLU A 123 -0.13 -22.23 -4.66
N ILE A 124 0.27 -20.95 -4.57
CA ILE A 124 1.47 -20.50 -3.86
C ILE A 124 1.34 -20.74 -2.36
N PHE A 125 0.15 -20.56 -1.78
CA PHE A 125 -0.10 -20.81 -0.36
C PHE A 125 -0.03 -22.30 -0.04
N GLU A 126 -0.50 -23.19 -0.91
CA GLU A 126 -0.35 -24.64 -0.69
C GLU A 126 1.12 -25.08 -0.67
N LYS A 127 1.92 -24.62 -1.65
CA LYS A 127 3.37 -24.91 -1.71
C LYS A 127 4.14 -24.39 -0.50
N VAL A 128 3.71 -23.26 0.05
CA VAL A 128 4.32 -22.62 1.21
C VAL A 128 3.81 -23.29 2.50
N SER A 129 2.51 -23.60 2.61
CA SER A 129 1.86 -24.18 3.81
C SER A 129 2.31 -25.60 4.18
N GLY A 130 2.87 -26.34 3.23
CA GLY A 130 3.16 -27.77 3.36
C GLY A 130 4.21 -28.18 4.40
N ASN A 131 4.80 -27.27 5.19
CA ASN A 131 5.88 -27.67 6.12
C ASN A 131 6.04 -26.96 7.49
N SER A 132 5.28 -25.93 7.88
CA SER A 132 5.43 -25.35 9.24
C SER A 132 4.40 -24.28 9.63
N ASN A 133 4.30 -23.98 10.93
CA ASN A 133 3.53 -22.85 11.49
C ASN A 133 3.88 -21.52 10.79
N PHE A 134 2.94 -20.97 10.00
CA PHE A 134 3.09 -19.66 9.38
C PHE A 134 2.89 -18.54 10.39
N ASN A 135 3.96 -17.78 10.65
CA ASN A 135 3.85 -16.49 11.31
C ASN A 135 3.37 -15.46 10.27
N PHE A 136 2.26 -14.80 10.54
CA PHE A 136 1.74 -13.74 9.68
C PHE A 136 2.38 -12.42 10.10
N LEU A 137 2.90 -11.65 9.13
CA LEU A 137 3.37 -10.29 9.37
C LEU A 137 2.22 -9.33 9.08
N SER A 138 1.89 -8.46 10.03
CA SER A 138 1.05 -7.30 9.78
C SER A 138 1.92 -6.14 9.35
N VAL A 139 1.61 -5.55 8.20
CA VAL A 139 2.25 -4.33 7.71
C VAL A 139 1.24 -3.19 7.82
N SER A 140 1.65 -2.08 8.43
CA SER A 140 0.87 -0.85 8.50
C SER A 140 1.58 0.24 7.73
N ILE A 141 0.84 0.86 6.81
CA ILE A 141 1.30 1.96 5.96
C ILE A 141 0.37 3.13 6.21
N ARG A 142 0.95 4.27 6.57
CA ARG A 142 0.20 5.52 6.82
C ARG A 142 0.71 6.61 5.90
N VAL A 143 -0.17 7.21 5.12
CA VAL A 143 0.10 8.48 4.43
C VAL A 143 -0.55 9.59 5.25
N SER A 144 0.19 10.64 5.56
CA SER A 144 -0.31 11.80 6.31
C SER A 144 0.16 13.08 5.66
N ASP A 145 -0.69 14.09 5.62
CA ASP A 145 -0.37 15.38 5.03
C ASP A 145 -0.83 16.56 5.91
N THR A 146 -0.28 17.75 5.64
CA THR A 146 -0.65 19.00 6.34
C THR A 146 -1.69 19.82 5.56
N GLY A 147 -2.28 19.27 4.51
CA GLY A 147 -3.34 19.89 3.73
C GLY A 147 -4.66 19.95 4.50
N ARG A 148 -5.59 20.77 4.01
CA ARG A 148 -6.93 20.92 4.61
C ARG A 148 -7.90 19.81 4.14
N GLY A 149 -7.42 18.82 3.40
CA GLY A 149 -8.23 17.86 2.67
C GLY A 149 -9.02 18.48 1.52
N ILE A 150 -9.98 17.73 0.98
CA ILE A 150 -10.94 18.22 0.00
C ILE A 150 -12.08 18.90 0.78
N SER A 151 -12.40 20.17 0.48
CA SER A 151 -13.63 20.77 1.00
C SER A 151 -14.84 20.05 0.39
N PRO A 152 -16.01 20.01 1.06
CA PRO A 152 -17.21 19.37 0.50
C PRO A 152 -17.57 19.87 -0.91
N GLU A 153 -17.21 21.11 -1.27
CA GLU A 153 -17.45 21.65 -2.62
C GLU A 153 -16.50 21.10 -3.70
N GLY A 154 -15.33 20.56 -3.34
CA GLY A 154 -14.32 20.02 -4.26
C GLY A 154 -14.49 18.54 -4.63
N LEU A 155 -15.58 17.91 -4.17
CA LEU A 155 -15.94 16.51 -4.45
C LEU A 155 -16.88 16.34 -5.66
N GLN A 156 -17.20 17.43 -6.39
CA GLN A 156 -18.01 17.40 -7.62
C GLN A 156 -17.24 16.82 -8.81
#